data_AF-A0A0N0NKR8-F1
#
_entry.id   AF-A0A0N0NKR8-F1
#
_cell.length_a   1.000
_cell.length_b   1.000
_cell.length_c   1.000
_cell.angle_alpha   90.00
_cell.angle_beta   90.00
_cell.angle_gamma   90.00
#
_symmetry.space_group_name_H-M   'P 1'
#
loop_
_entity.id
_entity.type
_entity.pdbx_description
1 polymer ?
#
loop_
_entity_poly.entity_id
_entity_poly.type
_entity_poly.pdbx_seq_one_letter_code
_entity_poly.pdbx_strand_id
1 'polypeptide(L)'
;MTLLQSIKPFWPILLTFVLPRAIGYARAFRVAYRTRPQPRPLPAKARVSVSLLIGAICLFIVAAGSTLGTARVNIFLLTNSRLASSTDVLFNRLATMRQGQALTGLDEQLRERLTSNTMRKLYLRFGPTTIVDCPFCIPSDPSTYLLYHFPRNVVQPHLLNVGILGLATSATVSGIDASTWRFYTLVGALLIAAFDAWYTSTYDPVIDANMPSPAGLFWVLAVLRPLTLCGYDAVVAFVIYASATNRFLLFSGPARDPKIVQQQITDQINKSGMAMSTAATKMRATNLARNAVVRNTDLRQSEDQYWQRIAEHEGPQDLRSGVFEDEEVQAALARAYGSGSVQVDKIRKEADAFVRGVTQSLETPVQHAPSQ
;
A
#
# COMPACT_ATOMS: atom_id res chain seq x y z
N MET A 1 41.74 -4.52 -24.64
CA MET A 1 41.10 -3.40 -25.36
C MET A 1 39.93 -2.91 -24.51
N THR A 2 39.99 -1.65 -24.10
CA THR A 2 39.21 -1.12 -22.98
C THR A 2 37.79 -0.74 -23.43
N LEU A 3 36.78 -1.05 -22.61
CA LEU A 3 35.36 -0.72 -22.82
C LEU A 3 35.11 0.72 -23.32
N LEU A 4 35.97 1.66 -22.94
CA LEU A 4 35.95 3.05 -23.42
C LEU A 4 36.14 3.23 -24.93
N GLN A 5 36.89 2.36 -25.62
CA GLN A 5 37.03 2.44 -27.07
C GLN A 5 35.76 1.97 -27.81
N SER A 6 34.99 1.07 -27.21
CA SER A 6 33.75 0.54 -27.79
C SER A 6 32.57 1.52 -27.73
N ILE A 7 32.63 2.53 -26.85
CA ILE A 7 31.52 3.47 -26.60
C ILE A 7 31.68 4.79 -27.38
N LYS A 8 32.89 5.09 -27.89
CA LYS A 8 33.18 6.28 -28.72
C LYS A 8 32.18 6.56 -29.86
N PRO A 9 31.69 5.57 -30.64
CA PRO A 9 30.72 5.85 -31.70
C PRO A 9 29.34 6.31 -31.18
N PHE A 10 29.02 6.06 -29.91
CA PHE A 10 27.73 6.44 -29.30
C PHE A 10 27.79 7.78 -28.57
N TRP A 11 28.98 8.39 -28.42
CA TRP A 11 29.18 9.68 -27.76
C TRP A 11 28.31 10.82 -28.31
N PRO A 12 28.08 10.95 -29.64
CA PRO A 12 27.19 11.97 -30.18
C PRO A 12 25.75 11.79 -29.69
N ILE A 13 25.21 10.57 -29.72
CA ILE A 13 23.85 10.24 -29.26
C ILE A 13 23.71 10.46 -27.75
N LEU A 14 24.74 10.09 -26.99
CA LEU A 14 24.77 10.23 -25.53
C LEU A 14 24.82 11.70 -25.12
N LEU A 15 25.55 12.54 -25.85
CA LEU A 15 25.64 13.98 -25.59
C LEU A 15 24.43 14.79 -26.08
N THR A 16 23.86 14.50 -27.26
CA THR A 16 22.76 15.32 -27.80
C THR A 16 21.38 14.88 -27.34
N PHE A 17 21.15 13.58 -27.10
CA PHE A 17 19.83 13.09 -26.72
C PHE A 17 19.73 12.69 -25.25
N VAL A 18 20.75 12.01 -24.72
CA VAL A 18 20.70 11.47 -23.34
C VAL A 18 21.06 12.54 -22.32
N LEU A 19 22.11 13.33 -22.55
CA LEU A 19 22.59 14.33 -21.60
C LEU A 19 21.57 15.43 -21.28
N PRO A 20 20.86 16.05 -22.24
CA PRO A 20 19.89 17.09 -21.92
C PRO A 20 18.71 16.56 -21.10
N ARG A 21 18.25 15.33 -21.40
CA ARG A 21 17.21 14.65 -20.61
C ARG A 21 17.72 14.25 -19.23
N ALA A 22 18.93 13.73 -19.13
CA ALA A 22 19.55 13.38 -17.85
C ALA A 22 19.71 14.62 -16.94
N ILE A 23 20.11 15.77 -17.50
CA ILE A 23 20.16 17.05 -16.78
C ILE A 23 18.76 17.49 -16.35
N GLY A 24 17.76 17.35 -17.23
CA GLY A 24 16.35 17.60 -16.91
C GLY A 24 15.84 16.76 -15.74
N TYR A 25 16.11 15.44 -15.76
CA TYR A 25 15.77 14.53 -14.66
C TYR A 25 16.55 14.85 -13.38
N ALA A 26 17.85 15.18 -13.48
CA ALA A 26 18.65 15.56 -12.32
C ALA A 26 18.13 16.85 -11.66
N ARG A 27 17.70 17.84 -12.46
CA ARG A 27 17.06 19.06 -11.94
C ARG A 27 15.70 18.76 -11.31
N ALA A 28 14.86 17.96 -11.97
CA ALA A 28 13.56 17.54 -11.43
C ALA A 28 13.71 16.77 -10.12
N PHE A 29 14.69 15.87 -10.04
CA PHE A 29 15.02 15.13 -8.82
C PHE A 29 15.53 16.06 -7.71
N ARG A 30 16.39 17.03 -8.04
CA ARG A 30 16.91 18.01 -7.07
C ARG A 30 15.81 18.92 -6.52
N VAL A 31 14.86 19.34 -7.36
CA VAL A 31 13.69 20.11 -6.94
C VAL A 31 12.79 19.24 -6.06
N ALA A 32 12.44 18.03 -6.50
CA ALA A 32 11.60 17.10 -5.73
C ALA A 32 12.20 16.75 -4.36
N TYR A 33 13.53 16.62 -4.27
CA TYR A 33 14.24 16.40 -3.01
C TYR A 33 14.14 17.60 -2.07
N ARG A 34 14.23 18.83 -2.60
CA ARG A 34 14.15 20.08 -1.81
C ARG A 34 12.73 20.44 -1.40
N THR A 35 11.74 20.21 -2.27
CA THR A 35 10.32 20.51 -2.02
C THR A 35 9.58 19.30 -1.44
N ARG A 36 10.30 18.42 -0.74
CA ARG A 36 9.77 17.17 -0.24
C ARG A 36 8.64 17.43 0.77
N PRO A 37 7.46 16.80 0.62
CA PRO A 37 6.44 16.84 1.66
C PRO A 37 6.95 16.15 2.93
N GLN A 38 6.65 16.75 4.09
CA GLN A 38 7.07 16.20 5.37
C GLN A 38 6.56 14.75 5.53
N PRO A 39 7.38 13.85 6.12
CA PRO A 39 6.93 12.50 6.43
C PRO A 39 5.66 12.55 7.27
N ARG A 40 4.66 11.75 6.89
CA ARG A 40 3.38 11.68 7.61
C ARG A 40 3.10 10.25 8.04
N PRO A 41 2.36 10.04 9.15
CA PRO A 41 1.89 8.71 9.53
C PRO A 41 0.96 8.15 8.43
N LEU A 42 0.85 6.83 8.38
CA LEU A 42 0.04 6.14 7.38
C LEU A 42 -1.44 6.56 7.52
N PRO A 43 -2.07 7.15 6.47
CA PRO A 43 -3.48 7.51 6.50
C PRO A 43 -4.37 6.28 6.78
N ALA A 44 -5.45 6.46 7.54
CA ALA A 44 -6.33 5.35 7.96
C ALA A 44 -6.86 4.51 6.78
N LYS A 45 -7.19 5.14 5.64
CA LYS A 45 -7.64 4.43 4.42
C LYS A 45 -6.52 3.65 3.74
N ALA A 46 -5.31 4.21 3.66
CA ALA A 46 -4.15 3.52 3.11
C ALA A 46 -3.73 2.32 3.99
N ARG A 47 -3.95 2.40 5.31
CA ARG A 47 -3.76 1.27 6.22
C ARG A 47 -4.65 0.08 5.88
N VAL A 48 -5.91 0.30 5.51
CA VAL A 48 -6.82 -0.77 5.08
C VAL A 48 -6.26 -1.50 3.85
N SER A 49 -5.76 -0.76 2.86
CA SER A 49 -5.11 -1.33 1.66
C SER A 49 -3.95 -2.25 2.04
N VAL A 50 -3.01 -1.75 2.86
CA VAL A 50 -1.84 -2.50 3.27
C VAL A 50 -2.24 -3.72 4.10
N SER A 51 -3.22 -3.60 5.01
CA SER A 51 -3.73 -4.73 5.78
C SER A 51 -4.38 -5.81 4.90
N LEU A 52 -5.14 -5.43 3.87
CA LEU A 52 -5.71 -6.38 2.90
C LEU A 52 -4.62 -7.14 2.14
N LEU A 53 -3.58 -6.42 1.68
CA LEU A 53 -2.45 -7.05 0.97
C LEU A 53 -1.63 -7.95 1.89
N ILE A 54 -1.42 -7.57 3.15
CA ILE A 54 -0.79 -8.46 4.14
C ILE A 54 -1.64 -9.72 4.35
N GLY A 55 -2.96 -9.58 4.41
CA GLY A 55 -3.88 -10.74 4.47
C GLY A 55 -3.73 -11.66 3.25
N ALA A 56 -3.62 -11.09 2.05
CA ALA A 56 -3.38 -11.83 0.80
C ALA A 56 -2.03 -12.56 0.82
N ILE A 57 -0.96 -11.88 1.26
CA ILE A 57 0.38 -12.44 1.43
C ILE A 57 0.32 -13.65 2.37
N CYS A 58 -0.32 -13.52 3.54
CA CYS A 58 -0.49 -14.64 4.47
C CYS A 58 -1.26 -15.80 3.83
N LEU A 59 -2.35 -15.52 3.10
CA LEU A 59 -3.14 -16.53 2.40
C LEU A 59 -2.28 -17.29 1.38
N PHE A 60 -1.49 -16.60 0.57
CA PHE A 60 -0.62 -17.22 -0.43
C PHE A 60 0.56 -17.97 0.19
N ILE A 61 1.12 -17.50 1.30
CA ILE A 61 2.14 -18.24 2.06
C ILE A 61 1.55 -19.53 2.62
N VAL A 62 0.32 -19.50 3.17
CA VAL A 62 -0.37 -20.71 3.64
C VAL A 62 -0.71 -21.64 2.48
N ALA A 63 -1.09 -21.11 1.32
CA ALA A 63 -1.30 -21.92 0.10
C ALA A 63 0.01 -22.58 -0.37
N ALA A 64 1.13 -21.86 -0.35
CA ALA A 64 2.45 -22.41 -0.66
C ALA A 64 2.90 -23.45 0.38
N GLY A 65 2.71 -23.16 1.67
CA GLY A 65 3.07 -24.07 2.77
C GLY A 65 2.21 -25.33 2.81
N SER A 66 0.90 -25.20 2.57
CA SER A 66 0.01 -26.36 2.45
C SER A 66 0.35 -27.19 1.23
N THR A 67 0.77 -26.60 0.10
CA THR A 67 1.24 -27.37 -1.06
C THR A 67 2.61 -27.99 -0.85
N LEU A 68 3.48 -27.44 0.01
CA LEU A 68 4.72 -28.07 0.47
C LEU A 68 4.44 -29.28 1.40
N GLY A 69 3.52 -29.12 2.37
CA GLY A 69 3.18 -30.19 3.33
C GLY A 69 2.25 -31.26 2.76
N THR A 70 1.38 -30.89 1.82
CA THR A 70 0.54 -31.79 1.02
C THR A 70 1.10 -31.96 -0.39
N ALA A 71 2.40 -31.71 -0.60
CA ALA A 71 3.14 -32.18 -1.76
C ALA A 71 3.03 -33.71 -1.73
N ARG A 72 1.90 -34.21 -2.20
CA ARG A 72 1.59 -35.61 -2.43
C ARG A 72 2.74 -36.07 -3.28
N VAL A 73 3.62 -36.79 -2.59
CA VAL A 73 4.97 -37.04 -3.05
C VAL A 73 4.82 -37.65 -4.42
N ASN A 74 5.30 -36.92 -5.43
CA ASN A 74 5.33 -37.41 -6.80
C ASN A 74 5.75 -38.88 -6.74
N ILE A 75 4.95 -39.78 -7.29
CA ILE A 75 5.13 -41.22 -7.07
C ILE A 75 6.52 -41.69 -7.52
N PHE A 76 7.11 -41.02 -8.51
CA PHE A 76 8.47 -41.27 -8.96
C PHE A 76 9.50 -40.80 -7.95
N LEU A 77 9.31 -39.63 -7.33
CA LEU A 77 10.21 -39.13 -6.26
C LEU A 77 10.09 -39.97 -5.00
N LEU A 78 8.86 -40.32 -4.60
CA LEU A 78 8.61 -41.12 -3.40
C LEU A 78 9.27 -42.49 -3.48
N THR A 79 9.15 -43.14 -4.63
CA THR A 79 9.68 -44.50 -4.84
C THR A 79 11.12 -44.51 -5.37
N ASN A 80 11.73 -43.34 -5.57
CA ASN A 80 13.02 -43.17 -6.27
C ASN A 80 13.09 -43.97 -7.59
N SER A 81 11.99 -44.00 -8.33
CA SER A 81 11.88 -44.76 -9.58
C SER A 81 12.14 -43.88 -10.79
N ARG A 82 12.78 -44.46 -11.81
CA ARG A 82 12.94 -43.81 -13.12
C ARG A 82 11.60 -43.72 -13.82
N LEU A 83 11.47 -42.74 -14.72
CA LEU A 83 10.23 -42.56 -15.50
C LEU A 83 9.95 -43.74 -16.45
N ALA A 84 10.98 -44.50 -16.84
CA ALA A 84 10.89 -45.68 -17.70
C ALA A 84 10.54 -46.99 -16.96
N SER A 85 10.53 -47.01 -15.61
CA SER A 85 10.23 -48.21 -14.82
C SER A 85 8.86 -48.80 -15.17
N SER A 86 8.67 -50.12 -15.16
CA SER A 86 7.35 -50.71 -15.42
C SER A 86 6.30 -50.28 -14.38
N THR A 87 5.04 -50.16 -14.81
CA THR A 87 3.95 -49.66 -13.96
C THR A 87 3.76 -50.56 -12.74
N ASP A 88 3.83 -51.88 -12.90
CA ASP A 88 3.68 -52.81 -11.78
C ASP A 88 4.79 -52.67 -10.74
N VAL A 89 6.05 -52.49 -11.17
CA VAL A 89 7.17 -52.27 -10.24
C VAL A 89 7.02 -50.96 -9.49
N LEU A 90 6.56 -49.90 -10.17
CA LEU A 90 6.32 -48.59 -9.56
C LEU A 90 5.24 -48.67 -8.47
N PHE A 91 4.10 -49.28 -8.77
CA PHE A 91 2.97 -49.34 -7.85
C PHE A 91 3.17 -50.37 -6.73
N ASN A 92 3.92 -51.46 -6.96
CA ASN A 92 4.35 -52.37 -5.90
C ASN A 92 5.26 -51.67 -4.88
N ARG A 93 6.22 -50.86 -5.36
CA ARG A 93 7.05 -50.02 -4.46
C ARG A 93 6.22 -48.98 -3.74
N LEU A 94 5.28 -48.34 -4.43
CA LEU A 94 4.39 -47.35 -3.82
C LEU A 94 3.56 -47.96 -2.69
N ALA A 95 3.00 -49.15 -2.89
CA ALA A 95 2.24 -49.87 -1.86
C ALA A 95 3.08 -50.08 -0.58
N THR A 96 4.35 -50.46 -0.72
CA THR A 96 5.25 -50.65 0.45
C THR A 96 5.55 -49.36 1.24
N MET A 97 5.45 -48.20 0.59
CA MET A 97 5.76 -46.89 1.20
C MET A 97 4.51 -46.21 1.78
N ARG A 98 3.31 -46.73 1.50
CA ARG A 98 2.04 -46.21 2.03
C ARG A 98 1.75 -46.81 3.41
N GLN A 99 1.07 -46.04 4.24
CA GLN A 99 0.58 -46.50 5.54
C GLN A 99 -0.42 -47.66 5.31
N GLY A 100 -0.16 -48.81 5.93
CA GLY A 100 -0.97 -50.02 5.75
C GLY A 100 -0.55 -50.92 4.59
N GLN A 101 0.60 -50.65 3.93
CA GLN A 101 1.16 -51.47 2.85
C GLN A 101 0.19 -51.72 1.67
N ALA A 102 -0.76 -50.81 1.47
CA ALA A 102 -1.82 -50.92 0.47
C ALA A 102 -1.90 -49.65 -0.39
N LEU A 103 -2.40 -49.83 -1.62
CA LEU A 103 -2.67 -48.74 -2.54
C LEU A 103 -3.91 -47.98 -2.07
N THR A 104 -3.89 -46.65 -2.19
CA THR A 104 -5.12 -45.85 -1.99
C THR A 104 -6.01 -45.97 -3.23
N GLY A 105 -7.31 -45.73 -3.12
CA GLY A 105 -8.23 -45.77 -4.27
C GLY A 105 -7.81 -44.81 -5.42
N LEU A 106 -7.16 -43.69 -5.08
CA LEU A 106 -6.56 -42.80 -6.08
C LEU A 106 -5.36 -43.45 -6.76
N ASP A 107 -4.49 -44.14 -6.00
CA ASP A 107 -3.32 -44.83 -6.56
C ASP A 107 -3.75 -45.97 -7.50
N GLU A 108 -4.84 -46.68 -7.18
CA GLU A 108 -5.40 -47.73 -8.05
C GLU A 108 -5.91 -47.16 -9.38
N GLN A 109 -6.70 -46.09 -9.34
CA GLN A 109 -7.16 -45.39 -10.55
C GLN A 109 -5.99 -44.82 -11.37
N LEU A 110 -4.94 -44.35 -10.68
CA LEU A 110 -3.74 -43.84 -11.35
C LEU A 110 -2.94 -44.97 -12.01
N ARG A 111 -2.90 -46.17 -11.43
CA ARG A 111 -2.24 -47.36 -11.99
C ARG A 111 -2.82 -47.72 -13.36
N GLU A 112 -4.14 -47.69 -13.49
CA GLU A 112 -4.84 -47.98 -14.75
C GLU A 112 -4.53 -46.95 -15.84
N ARG A 113 -4.26 -45.70 -15.47
CA ARG A 113 -4.00 -44.59 -16.41
C ARG A 113 -2.53 -44.44 -16.80
N LEU A 114 -1.58 -44.88 -15.97
CA LEU A 114 -0.14 -44.72 -16.20
C LEU A 114 0.52 -45.88 -16.98
N THR A 115 -0.15 -46.38 -18.01
CA THR A 115 0.33 -47.52 -18.82
C THR A 115 1.38 -47.13 -19.87
N SER A 116 1.36 -45.90 -20.36
CA SER A 116 2.25 -45.42 -21.42
C SER A 116 3.19 -44.29 -20.96
N ASN A 117 4.33 -44.14 -21.64
CA ASN A 117 5.26 -43.03 -21.40
C ASN A 117 4.62 -41.66 -21.68
N THR A 118 3.69 -41.58 -22.64
CA THR A 118 2.92 -40.36 -22.91
C THR A 118 2.07 -39.96 -21.71
N MET A 119 1.41 -40.93 -21.05
CA MET A 119 0.62 -40.65 -19.83
C MET A 119 1.50 -40.23 -18.65
N ARG A 120 2.70 -40.81 -18.53
CA ARG A 120 3.69 -40.40 -17.51
C ARG A 120 4.22 -38.98 -17.75
N LYS A 121 4.35 -38.57 -19.02
CA LYS A 121 4.69 -37.20 -19.40
C LYS A 121 3.60 -36.21 -18.96
N LEU A 122 2.35 -36.54 -19.26
CA LEU A 122 1.18 -35.76 -18.86
C LEU A 122 1.05 -35.70 -17.33
N TYR A 123 1.43 -36.76 -16.63
CA TYR A 123 1.45 -36.82 -15.17
C TYR A 123 2.42 -35.80 -14.57
N LEU A 124 3.63 -35.73 -15.13
CA LEU A 124 4.62 -34.76 -14.67
C LEU A 124 4.19 -33.32 -14.94
N ARG A 125 3.40 -33.09 -15.99
CA ARG A 125 2.94 -31.75 -16.40
C ARG A 125 1.71 -31.28 -15.63
N PHE A 126 0.67 -32.11 -15.52
CA PHE A 126 -0.65 -31.72 -15.01
C PHE A 126 -1.02 -32.35 -13.66
N GLY A 127 -0.21 -33.29 -13.16
CA GLY A 127 -0.41 -33.92 -11.86
C GLY A 127 -1.43 -35.07 -11.85
N PRO A 128 -1.58 -35.73 -10.69
CA PRO A 128 -2.43 -36.92 -10.52
C PRO A 128 -3.93 -36.64 -10.68
N THR A 129 -4.43 -35.54 -10.11
CA THR A 129 -5.87 -35.22 -10.10
C THR A 129 -6.38 -34.95 -11.50
N THR A 130 -5.64 -34.22 -12.34
CA THR A 130 -6.02 -33.98 -13.74
C THR A 130 -6.11 -35.26 -14.56
N ILE A 131 -5.26 -36.25 -14.27
CA ILE A 131 -5.27 -37.52 -15.02
C ILE A 131 -6.44 -38.41 -14.62
N VAL A 132 -6.76 -38.44 -13.33
CA VAL A 132 -7.80 -39.31 -12.78
C VAL A 132 -9.20 -38.69 -12.94
N ASP A 133 -9.34 -37.40 -12.65
CA ASP A 133 -10.64 -36.73 -12.53
C ASP A 133 -11.16 -36.16 -13.85
N CYS A 134 -10.38 -36.19 -14.94
CA CYS A 134 -10.81 -35.63 -16.22
C CYS A 134 -11.70 -36.62 -17.01
N PRO A 135 -12.97 -36.28 -17.30
CA PRO A 135 -13.90 -37.20 -17.97
C PRO A 135 -13.76 -37.23 -19.49
N PHE A 136 -13.22 -36.19 -20.12
CA PHE A 136 -13.14 -36.04 -21.59
C PHE A 136 -11.71 -36.04 -22.15
N CYS A 137 -10.70 -36.26 -21.30
CA CYS A 137 -9.30 -36.17 -21.72
C CYS A 137 -8.85 -37.40 -22.50
N ILE A 138 -8.12 -37.18 -23.60
CA ILE A 138 -7.65 -38.22 -24.51
C ILE A 138 -6.12 -38.20 -24.55
N PRO A 139 -5.43 -39.34 -24.33
CA PRO A 139 -3.96 -39.40 -24.31
C PRO A 139 -3.26 -38.91 -25.59
N SER A 140 -3.94 -38.99 -26.74
CA SER A 140 -3.41 -38.53 -28.03
C SER A 140 -3.41 -37.02 -28.20
N ASP A 141 -4.24 -36.30 -27.42
CA ASP A 141 -4.37 -34.84 -27.52
C ASP A 141 -4.11 -34.18 -26.15
N PRO A 142 -2.88 -33.70 -25.90
CA PRO A 142 -2.50 -33.01 -24.67
C PRO A 142 -3.34 -31.75 -24.37
N SER A 143 -3.98 -31.15 -25.39
CA SER A 143 -4.78 -29.94 -25.21
C SER A 143 -6.03 -30.18 -24.36
N THR A 144 -6.58 -31.41 -24.40
CA THR A 144 -7.74 -31.80 -23.59
C THR A 144 -7.42 -31.75 -22.09
N TYR A 145 -6.25 -32.24 -21.69
CA TYR A 145 -5.76 -32.16 -20.31
C TYR A 145 -5.46 -30.73 -19.89
N LEU A 146 -4.90 -29.92 -20.80
CA LEU A 146 -4.68 -28.50 -20.56
C LEU A 146 -6.00 -27.78 -20.29
N LEU A 147 -7.03 -28.02 -21.09
CA LEU A 147 -8.34 -27.38 -20.96
C LEU A 147 -9.00 -27.69 -19.61
N TYR A 148 -8.85 -28.92 -19.10
CA TYR A 148 -9.33 -29.30 -17.78
C TYR A 148 -8.49 -28.70 -16.64
N HIS A 149 -7.16 -28.73 -16.76
CA HIS A 149 -6.24 -28.24 -15.73
C HIS A 149 -6.28 -26.71 -15.56
N PHE A 150 -6.44 -25.97 -16.67
CA PHE A 150 -6.19 -24.53 -16.75
C PHE A 150 -7.11 -23.67 -15.84
N PRO A 151 -8.45 -23.85 -15.83
CA PRO A 151 -9.33 -23.00 -15.04
C PRO A 151 -9.04 -23.07 -13.53
N ARG A 152 -8.83 -24.29 -13.00
CA ARG A 152 -8.68 -24.52 -11.57
C ARG A 152 -7.27 -24.19 -11.06
N ASN A 153 -6.23 -24.57 -11.80
CA ASN A 153 -4.85 -24.49 -11.31
C ASN A 153 -4.12 -23.21 -11.73
N VAL A 154 -4.52 -22.59 -12.85
CA VAL A 154 -3.87 -21.39 -13.38
C VAL A 154 -4.78 -20.17 -13.20
N VAL A 155 -6.00 -20.21 -13.74
CA VAL A 155 -6.87 -19.02 -13.78
C VAL A 155 -7.36 -18.61 -12.39
N GLN A 156 -7.84 -19.57 -11.60
CA GLN A 156 -8.41 -19.31 -10.27
C GLN A 156 -7.49 -18.52 -9.32
N PRO A 157 -6.22 -18.89 -9.08
CA PRO A 157 -5.34 -18.13 -8.19
C PRO A 157 -5.03 -16.71 -8.71
N HIS A 158 -4.89 -16.53 -10.03
CA HIS A 158 -4.68 -15.20 -10.62
C HIS A 158 -5.92 -14.32 -10.53
N LEU A 159 -7.10 -14.86 -10.79
CA LEU A 159 -8.36 -14.12 -10.62
C LEU A 159 -8.57 -13.69 -9.17
N LEU A 160 -8.28 -14.57 -8.22
CA LEU A 160 -8.33 -14.24 -6.80
C LEU A 160 -7.37 -13.08 -6.49
N ASN A 161 -6.13 -13.13 -6.97
CA ASN A 161 -5.17 -12.07 -6.72
C ASN A 161 -5.59 -10.74 -7.36
N VAL A 162 -6.01 -10.76 -8.62
CA VAL A 162 -6.53 -9.57 -9.33
C VAL A 162 -7.73 -8.97 -8.60
N GLY A 163 -8.62 -9.81 -8.07
CA GLY A 163 -9.75 -9.38 -7.24
C GLY A 163 -9.28 -8.66 -5.97
N ILE A 164 -8.33 -9.25 -5.22
CA ILE A 164 -7.80 -8.66 -3.99
C ILE A 164 -7.05 -7.35 -4.28
N LEU A 165 -6.17 -7.33 -5.28
CA LEU A 165 -5.48 -6.11 -5.74
C LEU A 165 -6.47 -5.04 -6.19
N GLY A 166 -7.53 -5.43 -6.89
CA GLY A 166 -8.61 -4.55 -7.30
C GLY A 166 -9.36 -3.93 -6.12
N LEU A 167 -9.62 -4.69 -5.05
CA LEU A 167 -10.22 -4.13 -3.84
C LEU A 167 -9.24 -3.24 -3.07
N ALA A 168 -8.00 -3.71 -2.89
CA ALA A 168 -6.95 -3.02 -2.17
C ALA A 168 -6.53 -1.68 -2.82
N THR A 169 -6.69 -1.54 -4.13
CA THR A 169 -6.40 -0.28 -4.87
C THR A 169 -7.66 0.50 -5.24
N SER A 170 -8.84 0.14 -4.73
CA SER A 170 -10.06 0.90 -4.98
C SER A 170 -10.03 2.25 -4.25
N ALA A 171 -10.46 3.32 -4.92
CA ALA A 171 -10.56 4.65 -4.32
C ALA A 171 -11.58 4.71 -3.17
N THR A 172 -12.64 3.88 -3.22
CA THR A 172 -13.68 3.84 -2.20
C THR A 172 -13.18 3.22 -0.89
N VAL A 173 -12.43 2.12 -0.98
CA VAL A 173 -11.94 1.35 0.17
C VAL A 173 -10.64 1.95 0.73
N SER A 174 -9.68 2.22 -0.14
CA SER A 174 -8.29 2.49 0.23
C SER A 174 -7.88 3.96 0.08
N GLY A 175 -8.77 4.79 -0.48
CA GLY A 175 -8.50 6.19 -0.74
C GLY A 175 -7.60 6.42 -1.97
N ILE A 176 -7.31 7.69 -2.20
CA ILE A 176 -6.70 8.18 -3.44
C ILE A 176 -5.24 7.71 -3.57
N ASP A 177 -4.50 7.63 -2.46
CA ASP A 177 -3.08 7.28 -2.48
C ASP A 177 -2.84 5.88 -3.06
N ALA A 178 -3.67 4.90 -2.69
CA ALA A 178 -3.60 3.55 -3.24
C ALA A 178 -4.21 3.45 -4.66
N SER A 179 -5.22 4.26 -4.98
CA SER A 179 -5.89 4.19 -6.29
C SER A 179 -5.02 4.67 -7.45
N THR A 180 -4.04 5.53 -7.19
CA THR A 180 -3.08 5.97 -8.23
C THR A 180 -2.27 4.81 -8.81
N TRP A 181 -2.04 3.76 -8.03
CA TRP A 181 -1.25 2.60 -8.45
C TRP A 181 -2.09 1.53 -9.16
N ARG A 182 -3.43 1.62 -9.11
CA ARG A 182 -4.36 0.62 -9.61
C ARG A 182 -4.05 0.14 -11.03
N PHE A 183 -3.81 1.06 -11.95
CA PHE A 183 -3.55 0.68 -13.34
C PHE A 183 -2.29 -0.19 -13.44
N TYR A 184 -1.18 0.27 -12.86
CA TYR A 184 0.10 -0.45 -12.90
C TYR A 184 0.02 -1.80 -12.17
N THR A 185 -0.67 -1.85 -11.03
CA THR A 185 -0.79 -3.08 -10.24
C THR A 185 -1.64 -4.13 -10.94
N LEU A 186 -2.74 -3.73 -11.58
CA LEU A 186 -3.60 -4.64 -12.33
C LEU A 186 -2.94 -5.10 -13.63
N VAL A 187 -2.29 -4.19 -14.37
CA VAL A 187 -1.54 -4.56 -15.58
C VAL A 187 -0.39 -5.51 -15.24
N GLY A 188 0.37 -5.24 -14.18
CA GLY A 188 1.44 -6.15 -13.73
C GLY A 188 0.92 -7.53 -13.33
N ALA A 189 -0.21 -7.60 -12.62
CA ALA A 189 -0.84 -8.87 -12.26
C ALA A 189 -1.32 -9.65 -13.49
N LEU A 190 -1.90 -8.96 -14.48
CA LEU A 190 -2.31 -9.57 -15.75
C LEU A 190 -1.11 -10.07 -16.56
N LEU A 191 0.02 -9.37 -16.55
CA LEU A 191 1.25 -9.82 -17.20
C LEU A 191 1.82 -11.09 -16.55
N ILE A 192 1.83 -11.16 -15.21
CA ILE A 192 2.24 -12.37 -14.49
C ILE A 192 1.30 -13.54 -14.82
N ALA A 193 -0.01 -13.29 -14.85
CA ALA A 193 -1.00 -14.30 -15.22
C ALA A 193 -0.83 -14.78 -16.67
N ALA A 194 -0.59 -13.86 -17.61
CA ALA A 194 -0.32 -14.19 -19.00
C ALA A 194 0.96 -15.01 -19.18
N PHE A 195 2.03 -14.65 -18.45
CA PHE A 195 3.28 -15.39 -18.47
C PHE A 195 3.11 -16.82 -17.93
N ASP A 196 2.42 -16.99 -16.81
CA ASP A 196 2.15 -18.32 -16.24
C ASP A 196 1.25 -19.17 -17.14
N ALA A 197 0.24 -18.56 -17.76
CA ALA A 197 -0.61 -19.22 -18.75
C ALA A 197 0.18 -19.66 -19.99
N TRP A 198 1.03 -18.78 -20.52
CA TRP A 198 1.92 -19.08 -21.64
C TRP A 198 2.91 -20.20 -21.29
N TYR A 199 3.53 -20.13 -20.11
CA TYR A 199 4.48 -21.14 -19.66
C TYR A 199 3.80 -22.50 -19.47
N THR A 200 2.64 -22.54 -18.80
CA THR A 200 1.88 -23.77 -18.58
C THR A 200 1.39 -24.39 -19.90
N SER A 201 1.09 -23.57 -20.92
CA SER A 201 0.60 -24.04 -22.22
C SER A 201 1.69 -24.51 -23.18
N THR A 202 2.86 -23.89 -23.14
CA THR A 202 3.99 -24.22 -24.03
C THR A 202 4.95 -25.24 -23.46
N TYR A 203 5.01 -25.41 -22.13
CA TYR A 203 5.97 -26.31 -21.51
C TYR A 203 5.72 -27.77 -21.88
N ASP A 204 6.75 -28.41 -22.43
CA ASP A 204 6.74 -29.82 -22.77
C ASP A 204 7.88 -30.56 -22.04
N PRO A 205 7.59 -31.49 -21.10
CA PRO A 205 8.67 -32.13 -20.34
C PRO A 205 9.49 -33.06 -21.23
N VAL A 206 10.80 -32.81 -21.30
CA VAL A 206 11.75 -33.70 -21.98
C VAL A 206 11.90 -34.97 -21.15
N ILE A 207 11.70 -36.12 -21.79
CA ILE A 207 11.86 -37.44 -21.16
C ILE A 207 13.06 -38.13 -21.79
N ASP A 208 14.01 -38.51 -20.95
CA ASP A 208 15.07 -39.45 -21.29
C ASP A 208 14.88 -40.72 -20.45
N ALA A 209 15.14 -41.89 -21.06
CA ALA A 209 15.10 -43.18 -20.39
C ALA A 209 16.10 -43.26 -19.22
N ASN A 210 17.20 -42.50 -19.29
CA ASN A 210 18.22 -42.42 -18.26
C ASN A 210 18.00 -41.29 -17.23
N MET A 211 16.93 -40.51 -17.36
CA MET A 211 16.66 -39.41 -16.43
C MET A 211 16.36 -39.94 -15.01
N PRO A 212 16.99 -39.36 -13.96
CA PRO A 212 16.65 -39.67 -12.58
C PRO A 212 15.22 -39.21 -12.25
N SER A 213 14.74 -39.55 -11.06
CA SER A 213 13.37 -39.25 -10.64
C SER A 213 13.01 -37.76 -10.80
N PRO A 214 12.08 -37.41 -11.71
CA PRO A 214 11.80 -36.02 -12.03
C PRO A 214 10.78 -35.43 -11.04
N ALA A 215 11.03 -34.21 -10.56
CA ALA A 215 10.12 -33.52 -9.64
C ALA A 215 8.75 -33.17 -10.27
N GLY A 216 8.72 -32.97 -11.60
CA GLY A 216 7.52 -32.65 -12.36
C GLY A 216 7.12 -31.16 -12.25
N LEU A 217 6.62 -30.61 -13.36
CA LEU A 217 6.22 -29.22 -13.46
C LEU A 217 5.06 -28.88 -12.52
N PHE A 218 4.09 -29.80 -12.38
CA PHE A 218 2.88 -29.58 -11.59
C PHE A 218 3.21 -29.18 -10.14
N TRP A 219 4.09 -29.94 -9.47
CA TRP A 219 4.48 -29.67 -8.08
C TRP A 219 5.32 -28.41 -7.95
N VAL A 220 6.22 -28.15 -8.90
CA VAL A 220 7.03 -26.92 -8.91
C VAL A 220 6.14 -25.70 -9.04
N LEU A 221 5.19 -25.70 -9.98
CA LEU A 221 4.27 -24.59 -10.18
C LEU A 221 3.24 -24.46 -9.04
N ALA A 222 2.85 -25.56 -8.39
CA ALA A 222 1.96 -25.52 -7.24
C ALA A 222 2.56 -24.70 -6.08
N VAL A 223 3.88 -24.71 -5.90
CA VAL A 223 4.58 -23.91 -4.89
C VAL A 223 5.02 -22.54 -5.44
N LEU A 224 5.57 -22.52 -6.66
CA LEU A 224 6.12 -21.29 -7.25
C LEU A 224 5.02 -20.25 -7.52
N ARG A 225 3.85 -20.66 -8.00
CA ARG A 225 2.73 -19.74 -8.31
C ARG A 225 2.30 -18.91 -7.10
N PRO A 226 1.88 -19.49 -5.96
CA PRO A 226 1.53 -18.69 -4.79
C PRO A 226 2.70 -17.85 -4.25
N LEU A 227 3.95 -18.34 -4.35
CA LEU A 227 5.13 -17.55 -3.97
C LEU A 227 5.34 -16.32 -4.87
N THR A 228 5.16 -16.46 -6.19
CA THR A 228 5.27 -15.33 -7.12
C THR A 228 4.20 -14.26 -6.87
N LEU A 229 2.96 -14.69 -6.60
CA LEU A 229 1.86 -13.79 -6.24
C LEU A 229 2.13 -13.09 -4.91
N CYS A 230 2.57 -13.84 -3.90
CA CYS A 230 2.99 -13.29 -2.61
C CYS A 230 4.11 -12.24 -2.76
N GLY A 231 5.14 -12.55 -3.55
CA GLY A 231 6.25 -11.63 -3.81
C GLY A 231 5.77 -10.35 -4.50
N TYR A 232 4.88 -10.49 -5.49
CA TYR A 232 4.28 -9.35 -6.17
C TYR A 232 3.45 -8.48 -5.22
N ASP A 233 2.58 -9.08 -4.42
CA ASP A 233 1.73 -8.36 -3.46
C ASP A 233 2.56 -7.66 -2.38
N ALA A 234 3.68 -8.24 -1.95
CA ALA A 234 4.62 -7.61 -1.03
C ALA A 234 5.26 -6.36 -1.64
N VAL A 235 5.66 -6.41 -2.92
CA VAL A 235 6.17 -5.25 -3.65
C VAL A 235 5.09 -4.17 -3.76
N VAL A 236 3.86 -4.54 -4.13
CA VAL A 236 2.75 -3.58 -4.23
C VAL A 236 2.41 -2.95 -2.88
N ALA A 237 2.33 -3.74 -1.82
CA ALA A 237 2.09 -3.26 -0.46
C ALA A 237 3.18 -2.28 -0.01
N PHE A 238 4.44 -2.60 -0.30
CA PHE A 238 5.58 -1.72 -0.03
C PHE A 238 5.47 -0.40 -0.80
N VAL A 239 5.15 -0.44 -2.09
CA VAL A 239 4.98 0.77 -2.92
C VAL A 239 3.85 1.66 -2.38
N ILE A 240 2.70 1.08 -2.02
CA ILE A 240 1.56 1.83 -1.45
C ILE A 240 1.93 2.43 -0.09
N TYR A 241 2.61 1.67 0.77
CA TYR A 241 3.11 2.16 2.05
C TYR A 241 4.11 3.32 1.87
N ALA A 242 5.06 3.15 0.95
CA ALA A 242 6.08 4.14 0.64
C ALA A 242 5.47 5.43 0.06
N SER A 243 4.47 5.31 -0.81
CA SER A 243 3.76 6.44 -1.42
C SER A 243 2.88 7.15 -0.40
N ALA A 244 2.20 6.42 0.48
CA ALA A 244 1.28 7.01 1.45
C ALA A 244 2.00 7.76 2.59
N THR A 245 3.19 7.31 3.00
CA THR A 245 3.98 7.92 4.09
C THR A 245 4.85 9.11 3.66
N ASN A 246 4.93 9.40 2.35
CA ASN A 246 5.84 10.42 1.78
C ASN A 246 7.32 10.23 2.22
N ARG A 247 7.68 9.00 2.62
CA ARG A 247 9.02 8.73 3.14
C ARG A 247 10.04 8.48 2.02
N PHE A 248 9.58 8.11 0.83
CA PHE A 248 10.42 7.78 -0.30
C PHE A 248 10.07 8.64 -1.52
N LEU A 249 11.05 9.42 -1.99
CA LEU A 249 10.89 10.39 -3.09
C LEU A 249 10.57 9.74 -4.43
N LEU A 250 11.05 8.52 -4.67
CA LEU A 250 10.85 7.78 -5.91
C LEU A 250 9.43 7.20 -6.05
N PHE A 251 8.73 7.04 -4.93
CA PHE A 251 7.41 6.40 -4.87
C PHE A 251 6.30 7.37 -4.47
N SER A 252 6.61 8.65 -4.31
CA SER A 252 5.59 9.70 -4.34
C SER A 252 4.89 9.55 -5.68
N GLY A 253 3.61 9.16 -5.69
CA GLY A 253 2.93 8.52 -6.83
C GLY A 253 3.17 9.19 -8.19
N PRO A 254 2.98 8.44 -9.30
CA PRO A 254 3.24 8.93 -10.66
C PRO A 254 2.63 10.32 -10.82
N ALA A 255 3.41 11.24 -11.40
CA ALA A 255 3.11 12.67 -11.54
C ALA A 255 1.60 12.91 -11.64
N ARG A 256 1.00 13.32 -10.52
CA ARG A 256 -0.45 13.46 -10.39
C ARG A 256 -0.94 14.31 -11.54
N ASP A 257 -2.01 13.88 -12.21
CA ASP A 257 -2.70 14.72 -13.18
C ASP A 257 -2.91 16.12 -12.54
N PRO A 258 -2.54 17.20 -13.26
CA PRO A 258 -2.56 18.55 -12.69
C PRO A 258 -3.94 18.91 -12.14
N LYS A 259 -5.01 18.36 -12.74
CA LYS A 259 -6.40 18.53 -12.30
C LYS A 259 -6.66 17.97 -10.90
N ILE A 260 -6.08 16.81 -10.55
CA ILE A 260 -6.29 16.18 -9.24
C ILE A 260 -5.50 16.92 -8.15
N VAL A 261 -4.29 17.39 -8.48
CA VAL A 261 -3.53 18.28 -7.59
C VAL A 261 -4.28 19.58 -7.35
N GLN A 262 -4.83 20.16 -8.41
CA GLN A 262 -5.57 21.41 -8.32
C GLN A 262 -6.85 21.24 -7.50
N GLN A 263 -7.57 20.13 -7.65
CA GLN A 263 -8.71 19.79 -6.78
C GLN A 263 -8.30 19.66 -5.30
N GLN A 264 -7.16 19.06 -5.01
CA GLN A 264 -6.66 18.95 -3.63
C GLN A 264 -6.28 20.31 -3.05
N ILE A 265 -5.64 21.16 -3.84
CA ILE A 265 -5.30 22.52 -3.44
C ILE A 265 -6.60 23.32 -3.21
N THR A 266 -7.58 23.23 -4.11
CA THR A 266 -8.87 23.92 -3.92
C THR A 266 -9.63 23.38 -2.72
N ASP A 267 -9.65 22.08 -2.47
CA ASP A 267 -10.32 21.49 -1.31
C ASP A 267 -9.65 21.91 0.00
N GLN A 268 -8.33 22.00 0.03
CA GLN A 268 -7.58 22.47 1.18
C GLN A 268 -7.78 23.98 1.40
N ILE A 269 -7.75 24.77 0.34
CA ILE A 269 -8.06 26.20 0.38
C ILE A 269 -9.49 26.41 0.87
N ASN A 270 -10.47 25.67 0.34
CA ASN A 270 -11.88 25.75 0.74
C ASN A 270 -12.07 25.40 2.21
N LYS A 271 -11.43 24.33 2.70
CA LYS A 271 -11.48 23.96 4.13
C LYS A 271 -10.88 25.05 5.02
N SER A 272 -9.72 25.58 4.64
CA SER A 272 -9.09 26.68 5.39
C SER A 272 -9.91 27.97 5.33
N GLY A 273 -10.52 28.27 4.18
CA GLY A 273 -11.36 29.44 3.97
C GLY A 273 -12.66 29.36 4.76
N MET A 274 -13.29 28.18 4.86
CA MET A 274 -14.45 27.94 5.72
C MET A 274 -14.10 28.09 7.21
N ALA A 275 -12.95 27.58 7.65
CA ALA A 275 -12.50 27.78 9.02
C ALA A 275 -12.23 29.26 9.32
N MET A 276 -11.57 29.97 8.40
CA MET A 276 -11.27 31.40 8.53
C MET A 276 -12.54 32.28 8.51
N SER A 277 -13.51 31.98 7.65
CA SER A 277 -14.77 32.71 7.60
C SER A 277 -15.61 32.50 8.87
N THR A 278 -15.58 31.29 9.42
CA THR A 278 -16.22 30.98 10.71
C THR A 278 -15.55 31.74 11.85
N ALA A 279 -14.21 31.77 11.89
CA ALA A 279 -13.46 32.54 12.87
C ALA A 279 -13.74 34.06 12.75
N ALA A 280 -13.76 34.59 11.52
CA ALA A 280 -14.06 36.00 11.27
C ALA A 280 -15.49 36.37 11.68
N THR A 281 -16.48 35.51 11.42
CA THR A 281 -17.86 35.72 11.86
C THR A 281 -17.97 35.72 13.39
N LYS A 282 -17.29 34.77 14.07
CA LYS A 282 -17.22 34.75 15.53
C LYS A 282 -16.57 36.02 16.09
N MET A 283 -15.45 36.47 15.53
CA MET A 283 -14.79 37.72 15.95
C MET A 283 -15.72 38.94 15.76
N ARG A 284 -16.42 39.01 14.63
CA ARG A 284 -17.41 40.08 14.38
C ARG A 284 -18.55 40.05 15.39
N ALA A 285 -19.09 38.87 15.69
CA ALA A 285 -20.13 38.70 16.69
C ALA A 285 -19.65 39.12 18.08
N THR A 286 -18.43 38.74 18.49
CA THR A 286 -17.85 39.16 19.78
C THR A 286 -17.61 40.66 19.84
N ASN A 287 -17.17 41.29 18.75
CA ASN A 287 -16.99 42.74 18.70
C ASN A 287 -18.33 43.47 18.74
N LEU A 288 -19.36 42.97 18.06
CA LEU A 288 -20.70 43.55 18.14
C LEU A 288 -21.27 43.41 19.55
N ALA A 289 -21.11 42.25 20.19
CA ALA A 289 -21.53 42.01 21.56
C ALA A 289 -20.83 42.96 22.54
N ARG A 290 -19.49 43.09 22.46
CA ARG A 290 -18.73 44.06 23.29
C ARG A 290 -19.20 45.50 23.06
N ASN A 291 -19.38 45.90 21.79
CA ASN A 291 -19.87 47.24 21.48
C ASN A 291 -21.30 47.47 22.00
N ALA A 292 -22.18 46.46 21.95
CA ALA A 292 -23.53 46.53 22.48
C ALA A 292 -23.54 46.65 24.01
N VAL A 293 -22.70 45.87 24.71
CA VAL A 293 -22.55 45.94 26.16
C VAL A 293 -22.01 47.30 26.59
N VAL A 294 -20.95 47.81 25.96
CA VAL A 294 -20.37 49.12 26.30
C VAL A 294 -21.36 50.28 26.07
N ARG A 295 -22.25 50.15 25.07
CA ARG A 295 -23.26 51.18 24.75
C ARG A 295 -24.48 51.16 25.68
N ASN A 296 -24.78 50.03 26.31
CA ASN A 296 -25.91 49.90 27.23
C ASN A 296 -25.43 49.99 28.69
N THR A 297 -25.90 51.01 29.41
CA THR A 297 -25.48 51.30 30.78
C THR A 297 -25.76 50.15 31.75
N ASP A 298 -26.88 49.46 31.60
CA ASP A 298 -27.30 48.39 32.51
C ASP A 298 -26.46 47.13 32.31
N LEU A 299 -26.20 46.77 31.05
CA LEU A 299 -25.32 45.64 30.70
C LEU A 299 -23.88 45.90 31.12
N ARG A 300 -23.39 47.13 30.91
CA ARG A 300 -22.05 47.54 31.35
C ARG A 300 -21.90 47.43 32.86
N GLN A 301 -22.90 47.90 33.64
CA GLN A 301 -22.86 47.79 35.09
C GLN A 301 -22.85 46.31 35.56
N SER A 302 -23.60 45.45 34.86
CA SER A 302 -23.59 44.01 35.15
C SER A 302 -22.25 43.34 34.84
N GLU A 303 -21.58 43.76 33.76
CA GLU A 303 -20.25 43.30 33.37
C GLU A 303 -19.20 43.78 34.39
N ASP A 304 -19.23 45.06 34.79
CA ASP A 304 -18.33 45.62 35.80
C ASP A 304 -18.47 44.90 37.15
N GLN A 305 -19.70 44.62 37.59
CA GLN A 305 -19.97 43.86 38.82
C GLN A 305 -19.52 42.40 38.73
N TYR A 306 -19.59 41.79 37.55
CA TYR A 306 -19.08 40.43 37.32
C TYR A 306 -17.55 40.41 37.43
N TRP A 307 -16.86 41.32 36.75
CA TRP A 307 -15.40 41.40 36.80
C TRP A 307 -14.87 41.80 38.18
N GLN A 308 -15.56 42.68 38.91
CA GLN A 308 -15.23 43.01 40.30
C GLN A 308 -15.30 41.79 41.21
N ARG A 309 -16.38 41.00 41.12
CA ARG A 309 -16.54 39.77 41.92
C ARG A 309 -15.44 38.75 41.61
N ILE A 310 -15.07 38.57 40.35
CA ILE A 310 -13.99 37.64 40.00
C ILE A 310 -12.63 38.16 40.46
N ALA A 311 -12.35 39.46 40.29
CA ALA A 311 -11.10 40.06 40.78
C ALA A 311 -10.93 39.91 42.30
N GLU A 312 -12.03 39.99 43.06
CA GLU A 312 -12.05 39.76 44.50
C GLU A 312 -11.85 38.29 44.91
N HIS A 313 -12.30 37.32 44.09
CA HIS A 313 -12.25 35.89 44.43
C HIS A 313 -11.03 35.15 43.87
N GLU A 314 -10.55 35.50 42.67
CA GLU A 314 -9.46 34.78 41.97
C GLU A 314 -8.13 35.54 41.98
N GLY A 315 -8.10 36.81 42.40
CA GLY A 315 -6.88 37.62 42.39
C GLY A 315 -6.34 37.92 40.97
N PRO A 316 -5.48 38.94 40.80
CA PRO A 316 -5.09 39.43 39.47
C PRO A 316 -4.16 38.49 38.68
N GLN A 317 -3.62 37.43 39.28
CA GLN A 317 -2.70 36.50 38.62
C GLN A 317 -3.41 35.26 38.04
N ASP A 318 -4.42 34.69 38.70
CA ASP A 318 -5.08 33.45 38.24
C ASP A 318 -6.07 33.70 37.09
N LEU A 319 -6.74 34.85 37.07
CA LEU A 319 -7.63 35.31 35.99
C LEU A 319 -6.99 35.28 34.60
N ARG A 320 -5.68 35.53 34.50
CA ARG A 320 -4.91 35.51 33.25
C ARG A 320 -4.29 34.14 32.96
N SER A 321 -4.13 33.30 33.98
CA SER A 321 -3.59 31.94 33.87
C SER A 321 -4.65 30.95 33.38
N GLY A 322 -5.85 31.02 33.95
CA GLY A 322 -6.92 30.03 33.74
C GLY A 322 -7.34 29.83 32.29
N VAL A 323 -7.39 30.91 31.49
CA VAL A 323 -7.82 30.84 30.07
C VAL A 323 -6.89 29.96 29.20
N PHE A 324 -5.60 29.86 29.55
CA PHE A 324 -4.65 29.00 28.84
C PHE A 324 -4.57 27.58 29.44
N GLU A 325 -5.10 27.40 30.64
CA GLU A 325 -5.23 26.11 31.32
C GLU A 325 -6.51 25.37 30.92
N ASP A 326 -7.49 26.08 30.34
CA ASP A 326 -8.71 25.48 29.78
C ASP A 326 -8.39 24.33 28.81
N GLU A 327 -8.96 23.16 29.10
CA GLU A 327 -8.71 21.92 28.36
C GLU A 327 -9.06 22.07 26.87
N GLU A 328 -10.10 22.86 26.55
CA GLU A 328 -10.49 23.17 25.18
C GLU A 328 -9.45 24.03 24.44
N VAL A 329 -8.84 25.00 25.14
CA VAL A 329 -7.82 25.90 24.59
C VAL A 329 -6.52 25.14 24.36
N GLN A 330 -6.14 24.27 25.31
CA GLN A 330 -4.99 23.38 25.15
C GLN A 330 -5.18 22.37 24.02
N ALA A 331 -6.38 21.78 23.89
CA ALA A 331 -6.71 20.89 22.79
C ALA A 331 -6.71 21.61 21.43
N ALA A 332 -7.15 22.88 21.38
CA ALA A 332 -7.08 23.70 20.18
C ALA A 332 -5.64 24.06 19.80
N LEU A 333 -4.80 24.45 20.78
CA LEU A 333 -3.37 24.71 20.56
C LEU A 333 -2.64 23.45 20.07
N ALA A 334 -2.90 22.29 20.68
CA ALA A 334 -2.32 21.02 20.29
C ALA A 334 -2.72 20.61 18.87
N ARG A 335 -3.97 20.88 18.46
CA ARG A 335 -4.42 20.67 17.07
C ARG A 335 -3.77 21.64 16.08
N ALA A 336 -3.53 22.88 16.48
CA ALA A 336 -2.95 23.90 15.60
C ALA A 336 -1.44 23.72 15.38
N TYR A 337 -0.70 23.35 16.43
CA TYR A 337 0.76 23.27 16.40
C TYR A 337 1.33 21.85 16.30
N GLY A 338 0.48 20.82 16.40
CA GLY A 338 0.91 19.42 16.43
C GLY A 338 1.61 19.05 17.74
N SER A 339 2.01 17.79 17.91
CA SER A 339 2.56 17.20 19.15
C SER A 339 3.95 17.74 19.58
N GLY A 340 4.32 18.96 19.21
CA GLY A 340 5.49 19.66 19.74
C GLY A 340 5.09 20.38 21.03
N SER A 341 5.95 20.35 22.04
CA SER A 341 5.74 21.12 23.28
C SER A 341 5.68 22.61 22.96
N VAL A 342 4.46 23.15 22.93
CA VAL A 342 4.23 24.59 22.72
C VAL A 342 4.70 25.32 23.98
N GLN A 343 5.70 26.19 23.84
CA GLN A 343 6.13 27.10 24.90
C GLN A 343 5.12 28.24 25.02
N VAL A 344 4.05 28.01 25.78
CA VAL A 344 2.98 28.99 26.06
C VAL A 344 3.56 30.30 26.59
N ASP A 345 4.62 30.24 27.39
CA ASP A 345 5.32 31.40 27.94
C ASP A 345 5.97 32.30 26.89
N LYS A 346 6.43 31.72 25.77
CA LYS A 346 7.04 32.49 24.69
C LYS A 346 5.98 33.26 23.90
N ILE A 347 4.88 32.59 23.58
CA ILE A 347 3.72 33.19 22.90
C ILE A 347 3.16 34.32 23.77
N ARG A 348 3.09 34.12 25.08
CA ARG A 348 2.69 35.15 26.05
C ARG A 348 3.58 36.38 26.01
N LYS A 349 4.90 36.20 26.04
CA LYS A 349 5.85 37.32 25.97
C LYS A 349 5.73 38.12 24.66
N GLU A 350 5.50 37.43 23.55
CA GLU A 350 5.29 38.07 22.24
C GLU A 350 3.96 38.85 22.20
N ALA A 351 2.88 38.26 22.72
CA ALA A 351 1.58 38.93 22.83
C ALA A 351 1.65 40.17 23.75
N ASP A 352 2.29 40.07 24.92
CA ASP A 352 2.48 41.20 25.85
C ASP A 352 3.36 42.30 25.24
N ALA A 353 4.36 41.94 24.44
CA ALA A 353 5.17 42.93 23.70
C ALA A 353 4.35 43.65 22.63
N PHE A 354 3.50 42.92 21.90
CA PHE A 354 2.60 43.51 20.91
C PHE A 354 1.58 44.45 21.55
N VAL A 355 0.91 44.02 22.62
CA VAL A 355 -0.07 44.85 23.34
C VAL A 355 0.59 46.12 23.85
N ARG A 356 1.74 46.02 24.52
CA ARG A 356 2.49 47.20 24.98
C ARG A 356 2.86 48.14 23.83
N GLY A 357 3.30 47.60 22.70
CA GLY A 357 3.61 48.42 21.53
C GLY A 357 2.40 49.18 20.97
N VAL A 358 1.20 48.60 21.07
CA VAL A 358 -0.06 49.22 20.62
C VAL A 358 -0.62 50.19 21.66
N THR A 359 -0.49 49.90 22.96
CA THR A 359 -1.05 50.74 24.03
C THR A 359 -0.13 51.87 24.48
N GLN A 360 1.17 51.81 24.15
CA GLN A 360 2.14 52.84 24.53
C GLN A 360 1.76 54.24 24.02
N SER A 361 1.04 54.34 22.90
CA SER A 361 0.53 55.63 22.38
C SER A 361 -0.73 56.15 23.07
N LEU A 362 -1.39 55.33 23.89
CA LEU A 362 -2.61 55.69 24.63
C LEU A 362 -2.32 56.10 26.09
N GLU A 363 -1.16 55.71 26.62
CA GLU A 363 -0.76 55.96 28.01
C GLU A 363 -0.03 57.31 28.21
N THR A 364 0.20 58.09 27.14
CA THR A 364 0.79 59.42 27.26
C THR A 364 -0.29 60.44 27.64
N PRO A 365 -0.25 61.08 28.83
CA PRO A 365 -1.22 62.10 29.19
C PRO A 365 -1.03 63.32 28.29
N VAL A 366 -2.10 63.74 27.61
CA VAL A 366 -2.18 65.01 26.91
C VAL A 366 -2.05 66.13 27.94
N GLN A 367 -0.87 66.76 28.02
CA GLN A 367 -0.68 68.00 28.77
C GLN A 367 -1.51 69.10 28.08
N HIS A 368 -2.62 69.51 28.72
CA HIS A 368 -3.31 70.74 28.33
C HIS A 368 -2.36 71.93 28.54
N ALA A 369 -2.02 72.61 27.45
CA ALA A 369 -1.34 73.90 27.50
C ALA A 369 -2.30 74.97 28.08
N PRO A 370 -1.85 75.82 29.02
CA PRO A 370 -2.67 76.93 29.51
C PRO A 370 -2.84 77.98 28.41
N SER A 371 -4.09 78.40 28.22
CA SER A 371 -4.48 79.55 27.38
C SER A 371 -3.80 80.83 27.83
N GLN A 372 -3.13 81.52 26.92
CA GLN A 372 -2.83 82.95 27.01
C GLN A 372 -3.92 83.75 26.30
#